data_AF-M8CDC3-F1
#
_entry.id   AF-M8CDC3-F1
#
_cell.length_a   1.000
_cell.length_b   1.000
_cell.length_c   1.000
_cell.angle_alpha   90.00
_cell.angle_beta   90.00
_cell.angle_gamma   90.00
#
_symmetry.space_group_name_H-M   'P 1'
#
loop_
_entity.id
_entity.type
_entity.pdbx_description
1 polymer ?
#
loop_
_entity_poly.entity_id
_entity_poly.type
_entity_poly.pdbx_seq_one_letter_code
_entity_poly.pdbx_strand_id
1 'polypeptide(L)' 'MKINHDRSDVAIEVLPDGVKVPKGFNAKRVRVFFDAKESQGLVVRTPVVG' A
#
# COMPACT_ATOMS: atom_id res chain seq x y z
N MET A 1 -3.92 -11.56 4.23
CA MET A 1 -3.69 -10.10 4.23
C MET A 1 -4.98 -9.42 4.70
N LYS A 2 -4.93 -8.55 5.72
CA LYS A 2 -6.15 -8.03 6.39
C LYS A 2 -6.98 -7.07 5.54
N ILE A 3 -6.33 -6.23 4.73
CA ILE A 3 -6.98 -5.25 3.84
C ILE A 3 -7.93 -5.91 2.84
N ASN A 4 -7.52 -7.03 2.22
CA ASN A 4 -8.35 -7.74 1.22
C ASN A 4 -9.62 -8.36 1.84
N HIS A 5 -9.58 -8.69 3.13
CA HIS A 5 -10.73 -9.19 3.86
C HIS A 5 -11.69 -8.06 4.28
N ASP A 6 -11.14 -6.92 4.71
CA ASP A 6 -11.94 -5.78 5.18
C ASP A 6 -12.52 -4.93 4.04
N ARG A 7 -11.83 -4.89 2.90
CA ARG A 7 -12.19 -4.12 1.69
C ARG A 7 -11.87 -4.95 0.44
N SER A 8 -12.73 -5.91 0.10
CA SER A 8 -12.58 -6.69 -1.14
C SER A 8 -12.81 -5.87 -2.42
N ASP A 9 -13.30 -4.64 -2.28
CA ASP A 9 -13.62 -3.69 -3.36
C ASP A 9 -12.43 -2.80 -3.78
N VAL A 10 -11.29 -2.88 -3.07
CA VAL A 10 -10.09 -2.08 -3.38
C VAL A 10 -8.95 -2.93 -3.93
N ALA A 11 -8.23 -2.39 -4.90
CA ALA A 11 -6.98 -2.95 -5.38
C ALA A 11 -5.85 -2.62 -4.40
N ILE A 12 -5.00 -3.61 -4.09
CA ILE A 12 -3.84 -3.44 -3.23
C ILE A 12 -2.58 -3.31 -4.10
N GLU A 13 -1.90 -2.18 -3.98
CA GLU A 13 -0.60 -1.94 -4.62
C GLU A 13 0.50 -1.99 -3.53
N VAL A 14 1.47 -2.90 -3.68
CA VAL A 14 2.60 -3.03 -2.75
C VAL A 14 3.84 -2.43 -3.39
N LEU A 15 4.44 -1.42 -2.75
CA LEU A 15 5.49 -0.59 -3.32
C LEU A 15 6.64 -0.37 -2.31
N PRO A 16 7.89 -0.24 -2.77
CA PRO A 16 8.99 0.20 -1.90
C PRO A 16 8.74 1.62 -1.36
N ASP A 17 9.12 1.87 -0.11
CA ASP A 17 9.09 3.24 0.43
C ASP A 17 9.98 4.19 -0.38
N GLY A 18 9.51 5.43 -0.54
CA GLY A 18 10.19 6.46 -1.32
C GLY A 18 9.95 6.42 -2.83
N VAL A 19 9.22 5.43 -3.37
CA VAL A 19 8.87 5.43 -4.81
C VAL A 19 7.94 6.60 -5.13
N LYS A 20 8.18 7.27 -6.28
CA LYS A 20 7.27 8.31 -6.77
C LYS A 20 6.00 7.65 -7.29
N VAL A 21 4.87 7.99 -6.69
CA VAL A 21 3.55 7.55 -7.14
C VAL A 21 2.80 8.67 -7.84
N PRO A 22 1.92 8.37 -8.82
CA PRO A 22 1.03 9.35 -9.41
C PRO A 22 0.22 10.07 -8.34
N LYS A 23 0.18 11.40 -8.42
CA LYS A 23 -0.67 12.25 -7.58
C LYS A 23 -2.12 12.08 -8.02
N GLY A 24 -3.04 12.03 -7.07
CA GLY A 24 -4.48 11.87 -7.31
C GLY A 24 -5.07 10.77 -6.45
N PHE A 25 -6.28 11.04 -5.94
CA PHE A 25 -7.02 10.11 -5.08
C PHE A 25 -7.76 9.07 -5.92
N ASN A 26 -7.68 7.81 -5.51
CA ASN A 26 -8.46 6.70 -6.02
C ASN A 26 -9.12 5.93 -4.87
N ALA A 27 -10.45 6.05 -4.75
CA ALA A 27 -11.23 5.38 -3.71
C ALA A 27 -11.20 3.84 -3.78
N LYS A 28 -10.78 3.27 -4.92
CA LYS A 28 -10.71 1.83 -5.18
C LYS A 28 -9.28 1.27 -5.06
N ARG A 29 -8.39 1.98 -4.37
CA ARG A 29 -6.99 1.56 -4.21
C ARG A 29 -6.51 1.77 -2.79
N VAL A 30 -5.66 0.87 -2.32
CA VAL A 30 -4.82 1.04 -1.14
C VAL A 30 -3.37 0.79 -1.53
N ARG A 31 -2.48 1.71 -1.18
CA ARG A 31 -1.03 1.54 -1.34
C ARG A 31 -0.41 1.11 -0.02
N VAL A 32 0.36 0.04 -0.07
CA VAL A 32 1.15 -0.49 1.05
C VAL A 32 2.61 -0.23 0.73
N PHE A 33 3.25 0.60 1.55
CA PHE A 33 4.68 0.87 1.42
C PHE A 33 5.47 -0.04 2.36
N PHE A 34 6.47 -0.74 1.82
CA PHE A 34 7.35 -1.61 2.58
C PHE A 34 8.80 -1.12 2.55
N ASP A 35 9.56 -1.44 3.60
CA ASP A 35 11.00 -1.22 3.59
C ASP A 35 11.68 -2.28 2.73
N ALA A 36 12.19 -1.86 1.57
CA ALA A 36 12.92 -2.74 0.67
C ALA A 36 14.38 -2.97 1.11
N LYS A 37 14.89 -2.23 2.11
CA LYS A 37 16.23 -2.42 2.68
C LYS A 37 16.24 -3.51 3.74
N GLU A 38 15.08 -3.86 4.29
CA GLU A 38 14.94 -4.95 5.25
C GLU A 38 14.39 -6.21 4.55
N SER A 39 15.02 -7.35 4.83
CA SER A 39 14.66 -8.65 4.26
C SER A 39 13.26 -9.14 4.67
N GLN A 40 12.67 -8.54 5.70
CA GLN A 40 11.34 -8.91 6.19
C GLN A 40 10.19 -8.17 5.48
N GLY A 41 10.48 -7.15 4.67
CA GLY A 41 9.45 -6.39 3.94
C GLY A 41 8.45 -5.70 4.88
N LEU A 42 8.94 -5.11 5.97
CA LEU A 42 8.10 -4.45 6.97
C LEU A 42 7.28 -3.31 6.36
N VAL A 43 5.99 -3.26 6.69
CA VAL A 43 5.13 -2.14 6.29
C VAL A 43 5.51 -0.91 7.11
N VAL A 44 6.00 0.12 6.44
CA VAL A 44 6.59 1.31 7.11
C VAL A 44 5.59 2.43 7.38
N ARG A 45 4.37 2.33 6.84
CA ARG A 45 3.33 3.35 6.96
C ARG A 45 1.96 2.71 7.08
N THR A 46 1.06 3.33 7.83
CA THR A 46 -0.35 2.93 7.86
C THR A 46 -0.94 3.01 6.45
N PRO A 47 -1.43 1.89 5.87
CA PRO A 47 -2.05 1.90 4.56
C PRO A 47 -3.35 2.70 4.59
N VAL A 48 -3.56 3.54 3.57
CA VAL A 48 -4.76 4.37 3.42
C VAL A 48 -5.37 4.16 2.04
N VAL A 49 -6.69 4.38 1.94
CA VAL A 49 -7.39 4.38 0.66
C VAL A 49 -7.02 5.65 -0.10
N GLY A 50 -6.59 5.52 -1.36
CA GLY A 50 -6.21 6.64 -2.22
C GLY A 50 -5.32 6.30 -3.41
#